data_AF-A0A3C0RAQ0-F1
#
_entry.id   AF-A0A3C0RAQ0-F1
#
_cell.length_a   1.000
_cell.length_b   1.000
_cell.length_c   1.000
_cell.angle_alpha   90.00
_cell.angle_beta   90.00
_cell.angle_gamma   90.00
#
_symmetry.space_group_name_H-M   'P 1'
#
loop_
_entity.id
_entity.type
_entity.pdbx_description
1 polymer ?
#
loop_
_entity_poly.entity_id
_entity_poly.type
_entity_poly.pdbx_seq_one_letter_code
_entity_poly.pdbx_strand_id
1 'polypeptide(L)'
;MKQVSNKSLLSTLLAIILFVACSKELSFETGAAGAVAAGTLKDTLGACQEIEVKGRYVTDSALTDSNYLLVKVNFTSAGRYKIKSDTINGMWFSDSGFAATTGTQVLKVKGKGKPILPVEVTGFITMANSFCSFSIKTSVPGGSGGGGGNLLDSTFFPMTAGSFWAYDFFFNTNSTRTIDSLIVNAYGDSAIINGTTYNIFETSDGFEYYFRKDKKGNYYAYSTVDFDYITIFDSVKDFVEYRFLTDTAKVGYTWESPAMDVKIDADWGKAKAVFTIMQRDGSYVAANQLFSKVITVKRTILFKPNTPSTIDYFKVLEGNSYYAKDYGLLDQDIIFSASDNLKTTLKRFKVN
;
A
#
# COMPACT_ATOMS: atom_id res chain seq x y z
N MET A 1 -24.72 -22.65 -88.78
CA MET A 1 -24.84 -22.84 -87.32
C MET A 1 -23.49 -23.27 -86.77
N LYS A 2 -22.71 -22.34 -86.20
CA LYS A 2 -21.43 -22.65 -85.54
C LYS A 2 -21.68 -22.75 -84.04
N GLN A 3 -21.45 -23.95 -83.50
CA GLN A 3 -21.63 -24.29 -82.10
C GLN A 3 -20.52 -23.61 -81.29
N VAL A 4 -20.86 -22.58 -80.52
CA VAL A 4 -19.93 -21.94 -79.59
C VAL A 4 -19.76 -22.88 -78.39
N SER A 5 -18.51 -23.28 -78.13
CA SER A 5 -18.15 -24.24 -77.09
C SER A 5 -18.49 -23.71 -75.69
N ASN A 6 -19.30 -24.47 -74.94
CA ASN A 6 -19.71 -24.21 -73.55
C ASN A 6 -18.53 -23.99 -72.58
N LYS A 7 -17.30 -24.41 -72.93
CA LYS A 7 -16.11 -24.17 -72.09
C LYS A 7 -15.60 -22.71 -72.16
N SER A 8 -15.87 -21.99 -73.26
CA SER A 8 -15.47 -20.59 -73.43
C SER A 8 -16.43 -19.64 -72.69
N LEU A 9 -17.74 -19.94 -72.70
CA LEU A 9 -18.73 -19.18 -71.93
C LEU A 9 -18.54 -19.36 -70.41
N LEU A 10 -18.16 -20.55 -69.94
CA LEU A 10 -17.99 -20.81 -68.51
C LEU A 10 -16.72 -20.14 -67.96
N SER A 11 -15.65 -20.03 -68.77
CA SER A 11 -14.41 -19.34 -68.36
C SER A 11 -14.55 -17.81 -68.38
N THR A 12 -15.32 -17.26 -69.32
CA THR A 12 -15.64 -15.82 -69.34
C THR A 12 -16.64 -15.44 -68.24
N LEU A 13 -17.61 -16.31 -67.91
CA LEU A 13 -18.54 -16.08 -66.80
C LEU A 13 -17.87 -16.15 -65.42
N LEU A 14 -16.87 -17.03 -65.25
CA LEU A 14 -16.10 -17.15 -64.00
C LEU A 14 -15.09 -16.00 -63.81
N ALA A 15 -14.53 -15.47 -64.90
CA ALA A 15 -13.66 -14.28 -64.84
C ALA A 15 -14.43 -13.01 -64.48
N ILE A 16 -15.69 -12.85 -64.94
CA ILE A 16 -16.53 -11.70 -64.59
C ILE A 16 -16.92 -11.70 -63.10
N ILE A 17 -17.12 -12.87 -62.49
CA ILE A 17 -17.44 -12.99 -61.05
C ILE A 17 -16.23 -12.60 -60.17
N LEU A 18 -15.00 -12.83 -60.64
CA LEU A 18 -13.76 -12.45 -59.95
C LEU A 18 -13.48 -10.93 -59.95
N PHE A 19 -14.05 -10.17 -60.89
CA PHE A 19 -13.92 -8.70 -60.93
C PHE A 19 -15.03 -7.97 -60.16
N VAL A 20 -16.17 -8.62 -59.86
CA VAL A 20 -17.29 -7.99 -59.12
C VAL A 20 -17.12 -8.09 -57.60
N ALA A 21 -16.29 -9.02 -57.10
CA ALA A 21 -15.99 -9.19 -55.68
C ALA A 21 -15.13 -8.07 -55.06
N CYS A 22 -14.67 -7.09 -55.87
CA CYS A 22 -13.94 -5.90 -55.40
C CYS A 22 -14.72 -4.60 -55.67
N SER A 23 -16.05 -4.66 -55.74
CA SER A 23 -16.87 -3.47 -55.58
C SER A 23 -16.77 -3.03 -54.12
N LYS A 24 -15.88 -2.08 -53.85
CA LYS A 24 -15.74 -1.44 -52.54
C LYS A 24 -17.13 -0.89 -52.17
N GLU A 25 -17.78 -1.51 -51.20
CA GLU A 25 -19.09 -1.06 -50.73
C GLU A 25 -18.93 0.36 -50.21
N LEU A 26 -19.44 1.32 -50.98
CA LEU A 26 -19.60 2.69 -50.51
C LEU A 26 -20.73 2.64 -49.48
N SER A 27 -20.37 2.38 -48.23
CA SER A 27 -21.21 2.71 -47.09
C SER A 27 -21.69 4.14 -47.31
N PHE A 28 -22.99 4.34 -47.35
CA PHE A 28 -23.62 5.65 -47.42
C PHE A 28 -23.38 6.34 -46.07
N GLU A 29 -22.15 6.79 -45.84
CA GLU A 29 -21.77 7.66 -44.72
C GLU A 29 -22.49 8.97 -44.97
N THR A 30 -23.65 9.14 -44.33
CA THR A 30 -24.45 10.36 -44.33
C THR A 30 -23.63 11.53 -43.79
N GLY A 31 -22.74 12.16 -44.58
CA GLY A 31 -22.01 13.40 -44.27
C GLY A 31 -21.19 13.46 -42.97
N ALA A 32 -21.18 12.42 -42.15
CA ALA A 32 -20.72 12.44 -40.76
C ALA A 32 -19.24 12.04 -40.61
N ALA A 33 -18.62 11.50 -41.66
CA ALA A 33 -17.19 11.19 -41.67
C ALA A 33 -16.31 12.43 -41.40
N GLY A 34 -16.86 13.63 -41.60
CA GLY A 34 -16.28 14.93 -41.23
C GLY A 34 -16.68 15.46 -39.85
N ALA A 35 -17.86 15.09 -39.35
CA ALA A 35 -18.51 15.71 -38.21
C ALA A 35 -17.72 15.50 -36.91
N VAL A 36 -17.67 16.54 -36.07
CA VAL A 36 -17.08 16.50 -34.73
C VAL A 36 -18.23 16.34 -33.74
N ALA A 37 -18.14 15.34 -32.86
CA ALA A 37 -19.10 15.15 -31.80
C ALA A 37 -19.00 16.29 -30.79
N ALA A 38 -20.15 16.87 -30.42
CA ALA A 38 -20.28 17.75 -29.28
C ALA A 38 -20.67 16.91 -28.06
N GLY A 39 -20.16 17.29 -26.89
CA GLY A 39 -20.50 16.64 -25.64
C GLY A 39 -19.79 17.29 -24.45
N THR A 40 -20.14 16.83 -23.26
CA THR A 40 -19.63 17.35 -21.99
C THR A 40 -19.27 16.23 -21.02
N LEU A 41 -18.27 16.49 -20.17
CA LEU A 41 -17.88 15.61 -19.06
C LEU A 41 -18.73 15.89 -17.80
N LYS A 42 -19.60 16.90 -17.86
CA LYS A 42 -20.41 17.37 -16.72
C LYS A 42 -21.82 16.80 -16.76
N ASP A 43 -22.46 16.73 -15.61
CA ASP A 43 -23.87 16.41 -15.47
C ASP A 43 -24.76 17.64 -15.80
N THR A 44 -26.06 17.51 -15.60
CA THR A 44 -27.04 18.57 -15.84
C THR A 44 -26.91 19.75 -14.88
N LEU A 45 -26.25 19.57 -13.73
CA LEU A 45 -25.98 20.62 -12.74
C LEU A 45 -24.62 21.31 -12.98
N GLY A 46 -23.88 20.89 -14.01
CA GLY A 46 -22.56 21.42 -14.33
C GLY A 46 -21.42 20.86 -13.48
N ALA A 47 -21.68 19.83 -12.66
CA ALA A 47 -20.69 19.13 -11.88
C ALA A 47 -20.00 18.03 -12.71
N CYS A 48 -18.76 17.71 -12.38
CA CYS A 48 -18.04 16.64 -13.06
C CYS A 48 -18.67 15.29 -12.79
N GLN A 49 -18.94 14.53 -13.85
CA GLN A 49 -19.35 13.15 -13.70
C GLN A 49 -18.18 12.30 -13.19
N GLU A 50 -18.54 11.18 -12.57
CA GLU A 50 -17.58 10.23 -12.03
C GLU A 50 -16.60 9.73 -13.11
N ILE A 51 -15.30 9.81 -12.78
CA ILE A 51 -14.20 9.24 -13.55
C ILE A 51 -13.60 8.12 -12.71
N GLU A 52 -13.67 6.89 -13.21
CA GLU A 52 -13.05 5.75 -12.53
C GLU A 52 -11.64 5.51 -13.06
N VAL A 53 -10.68 5.40 -12.16
CA VAL A 53 -9.29 5.05 -12.49
C VAL A 53 -9.12 3.52 -12.39
N LYS A 54 -8.65 2.87 -13.45
CA LYS A 54 -8.38 1.42 -13.48
C LYS A 54 -6.91 1.13 -13.72
N GLY A 55 -6.40 0.09 -13.06
CA GLY A 55 -5.03 -0.37 -13.17
C GLY A 55 -4.14 0.07 -12.01
N ARG A 56 -2.92 -0.48 -11.97
CA ARG A 56 -1.90 -0.16 -10.97
C ARG A 56 -0.84 0.74 -11.59
N TYR A 57 -0.62 1.90 -10.99
CA TYR A 57 0.30 2.91 -11.51
C TYR A 57 1.60 2.86 -10.73
N VAL A 58 2.56 2.10 -11.26
CA VAL A 58 3.80 1.76 -10.57
C VAL A 58 4.95 2.64 -11.05
N THR A 59 5.68 3.31 -10.16
CA THR A 59 6.79 4.20 -10.53
C THR A 59 7.83 3.45 -11.35
N ASP A 60 8.39 4.15 -12.33
CA ASP A 60 9.34 3.61 -13.30
C ASP A 60 8.84 2.44 -14.16
N SER A 61 7.57 2.03 -14.03
CA SER A 61 6.95 1.02 -14.88
C SER A 61 6.10 1.67 -15.96
N ALA A 62 6.28 1.24 -17.20
CA ALA A 62 5.46 1.70 -18.32
C ALA A 62 3.99 1.27 -18.10
N LEU A 63 3.07 2.19 -18.37
CA LEU A 63 1.64 1.86 -18.36
C LEU A 63 1.31 0.84 -19.45
N THR A 64 0.43 -0.10 -19.10
CA THR A 64 -0.07 -1.15 -19.99
C THR A 64 -1.54 -0.92 -20.35
N ASP A 65 -2.12 -1.78 -21.18
CA ASP A 65 -3.55 -1.75 -21.51
C ASP A 65 -4.49 -1.96 -20.30
N SER A 66 -3.94 -2.38 -19.14
CA SER A 66 -4.67 -2.46 -17.87
C SER A 66 -4.77 -1.11 -17.14
N ASN A 67 -4.04 -0.08 -17.57
CA ASN A 67 -4.03 1.27 -17.01
C ASN A 67 -4.89 2.23 -17.85
N TYR A 68 -6.10 2.55 -17.40
CA TYR A 68 -7.03 3.37 -18.17
C TYR A 68 -8.07 4.06 -17.27
N LEU A 69 -8.73 5.07 -17.80
CA LEU A 69 -9.86 5.75 -17.17
C LEU A 69 -11.18 5.26 -17.78
N LEU A 70 -12.21 5.07 -16.96
CA LEU A 70 -13.60 5.00 -17.43
C LEU A 70 -14.23 6.38 -17.21
N VAL A 71 -14.59 7.03 -18.31
CA VAL A 71 -15.04 8.42 -18.31
C VAL A 71 -16.45 8.50 -18.86
N LYS A 72 -17.40 8.94 -18.04
CA LYS A 72 -18.77 9.21 -18.47
C LYS A 72 -18.81 10.52 -19.27
N VAL A 73 -19.36 10.45 -20.48
CA VAL A 73 -19.48 11.57 -21.42
C VAL A 73 -20.91 11.67 -21.91
N ASN A 74 -21.50 12.86 -21.83
CA ASN A 74 -22.81 13.14 -22.43
C ASN A 74 -22.63 13.74 -23.83
N PHE A 75 -22.83 12.93 -24.87
CA PHE A 75 -22.79 13.41 -26.26
C PHE A 75 -24.10 14.10 -26.65
N THR A 76 -23.99 15.30 -27.21
CA THR A 76 -25.12 16.10 -27.72
C THR A 76 -25.20 16.09 -29.25
N SER A 77 -24.17 15.60 -29.94
CA SER A 77 -24.22 15.28 -31.37
C SER A 77 -23.35 14.07 -31.69
N ALA A 78 -23.74 13.31 -32.73
CA ALA A 78 -22.90 12.26 -33.29
C ALA A 78 -21.69 12.85 -34.04
N GLY A 79 -20.58 12.10 -34.08
CA GLY A 79 -19.37 12.54 -34.77
C GLY A 79 -18.08 11.99 -34.15
N ARG A 80 -16.94 12.41 -34.71
CA ARG A 80 -15.62 12.05 -34.18
C ARG A 80 -15.31 12.84 -32.92
N TYR A 81 -14.72 12.19 -31.93
CA TYR A 81 -14.26 12.84 -30.70
C TYR A 81 -12.79 12.57 -30.44
N LYS A 82 -12.18 13.45 -29.66
CA LYS A 82 -10.87 13.27 -29.04
C LYS A 82 -10.97 13.67 -27.58
N ILE A 83 -10.50 12.80 -26.70
CA ILE A 83 -10.44 13.01 -25.27
C ILE A 83 -8.99 12.86 -24.82
N LYS A 84 -8.50 13.77 -23.97
CA LYS A 84 -7.11 13.75 -23.50
C LYS A 84 -6.99 14.37 -22.11
N SER A 85 -6.02 13.92 -21.34
CA SER A 85 -5.58 14.62 -20.13
C SER A 85 -4.37 15.52 -20.39
N ASP A 86 -4.03 16.33 -19.40
CA ASP A 86 -2.67 16.82 -19.20
C ASP A 86 -1.69 15.68 -18.86
N THR A 87 -0.40 16.01 -18.88
CA THR A 87 0.65 15.08 -18.42
C THR A 87 0.88 15.32 -16.94
N ILE A 88 0.62 14.31 -16.11
CA ILE A 88 0.79 14.35 -14.67
C ILE A 88 1.76 13.26 -14.23
N ASN A 89 2.82 13.65 -13.53
CA ASN A 89 3.79 12.71 -12.95
C ASN A 89 4.32 11.68 -13.97
N GLY A 90 4.60 12.12 -15.20
CA GLY A 90 5.10 11.27 -16.30
C GLY A 90 4.05 10.41 -17.02
N MET A 91 2.77 10.55 -16.68
CA MET A 91 1.65 9.82 -17.28
C MET A 91 0.67 10.76 -17.99
N TRP A 92 0.01 10.28 -19.04
CA TRP A 92 -1.10 10.98 -19.68
C TRP A 92 -2.11 9.99 -20.25
N PHE A 93 -3.33 10.45 -20.45
CA PHE A 93 -4.45 9.65 -20.95
C PHE A 93 -4.96 10.26 -22.24
N SER A 94 -5.24 9.43 -23.23
CA SER A 94 -5.80 9.92 -24.49
C SER A 94 -6.55 8.82 -25.23
N ASP A 95 -7.67 9.19 -25.84
CA ASP A 95 -8.40 8.32 -26.76
C ASP A 95 -9.13 9.15 -27.84
N SER A 96 -9.54 8.49 -28.91
CA SER A 96 -10.32 9.09 -29.98
C SER A 96 -11.21 8.04 -30.63
N GLY A 97 -12.40 8.44 -31.03
CA GLY A 97 -13.35 7.53 -31.66
C GLY A 97 -14.49 8.27 -32.33
N PHE A 98 -15.60 7.56 -32.50
CA PHE A 98 -16.82 8.08 -33.10
C PHE A 98 -18.01 7.81 -32.19
N ALA A 99 -18.76 8.86 -31.83
CA ALA A 99 -20.03 8.74 -31.15
C ALA A 99 -21.13 8.58 -32.21
N ALA A 100 -21.71 7.38 -32.31
CA ALA A 100 -22.75 7.08 -33.30
C ALA A 100 -24.13 7.64 -32.91
N THR A 101 -24.35 7.85 -31.61
CA THR A 101 -25.60 8.33 -31.04
C THR A 101 -25.33 9.37 -29.95
N THR A 102 -26.32 10.23 -29.69
CA THR A 102 -26.34 11.13 -28.54
C THR A 102 -26.67 10.37 -27.25
N GLY A 103 -26.35 10.97 -26.10
CA GLY A 103 -26.60 10.40 -24.77
C GLY A 103 -25.31 10.10 -23.99
N THR A 104 -25.48 9.56 -22.78
CA THR A 104 -24.37 9.19 -21.89
C THR A 104 -23.68 7.93 -22.38
N GLN A 105 -22.36 8.01 -22.58
CA GLN A 105 -21.51 6.88 -22.93
C GLN A 105 -20.31 6.83 -21.98
N VAL A 106 -19.82 5.61 -21.71
CA VAL A 106 -18.60 5.40 -20.91
C VAL A 106 -17.44 5.14 -21.86
N LEU A 107 -16.46 6.03 -21.87
CA LEU A 107 -15.26 5.90 -22.69
C LEU A 107 -14.12 5.25 -21.90
N LYS A 108 -13.42 4.30 -22.52
CA LYS A 108 -12.23 3.66 -21.96
C LYS A 108 -10.97 4.39 -22.45
N VAL A 109 -10.50 5.37 -21.69
CA VAL A 109 -9.37 6.22 -22.09
C VAL A 109 -8.05 5.61 -21.61
N LYS A 110 -7.24 5.09 -22.55
CA LYS A 110 -5.98 4.41 -22.22
C LYS A 110 -4.91 5.38 -21.70
N GLY A 111 -4.19 4.95 -20.67
CA GLY A 111 -3.03 5.64 -20.14
C GLY A 111 -1.74 5.30 -20.89
N LYS A 112 -0.81 6.25 -20.92
CA LYS A 112 0.52 6.12 -21.52
C LYS A 112 1.56 6.80 -20.61
N GLY A 113 2.83 6.46 -20.81
CA GLY A 113 3.94 6.99 -20.03
C GLY A 113 4.34 6.08 -18.86
N LYS A 114 5.03 6.65 -17.88
CA LYS A 114 5.43 5.97 -16.65
C LYS A 114 5.36 6.92 -15.45
N PRO A 115 4.83 6.49 -14.29
CA PRO A 115 4.86 7.32 -13.09
C PRO A 115 6.29 7.63 -12.65
N ILE A 116 6.56 8.86 -12.22
CA ILE A 116 7.91 9.30 -11.80
C ILE A 116 8.07 9.22 -10.27
N LEU A 117 7.13 9.78 -9.51
CA LEU A 117 7.15 9.83 -8.03
C LEU A 117 6.01 9.00 -7.44
N PRO A 118 6.17 8.29 -6.30
CA PRO A 118 5.13 7.46 -5.68
C PRO A 118 4.21 8.30 -4.77
N VAL A 119 3.43 9.18 -5.39
CA VAL A 119 2.54 10.16 -4.74
C VAL A 119 1.15 10.13 -5.37
N GLU A 120 0.13 10.60 -4.66
CA GLU A 120 -1.18 10.87 -5.24
C GLU A 120 -1.12 12.16 -6.07
N VAL A 121 -1.59 12.09 -7.30
CA VAL A 121 -1.56 13.21 -8.25
C VAL A 121 -2.94 13.46 -8.82
N THR A 122 -3.31 14.74 -8.93
CA THR A 122 -4.55 15.17 -9.58
C THR A 122 -4.23 15.63 -10.99
N GLY A 123 -4.96 15.10 -11.98
CA GLY A 123 -4.90 15.54 -13.38
C GLY A 123 -6.25 15.99 -13.88
N PHE A 124 -6.25 16.58 -15.08
CA PHE A 124 -7.44 17.12 -15.72
C PHE A 124 -7.67 16.47 -17.07
N ILE A 125 -8.81 15.81 -17.23
CA ILE A 125 -9.24 15.27 -18.52
C ILE A 125 -10.11 16.29 -19.24
N THR A 126 -9.91 16.42 -20.55
CA THR A 126 -10.57 17.38 -21.42
C THR A 126 -11.22 16.70 -22.61
N MET A 127 -12.44 17.10 -22.92
CA MET A 127 -13.15 16.74 -24.15
C MET A 127 -13.97 17.93 -24.62
N ALA A 128 -13.83 18.31 -25.89
CA ALA A 128 -14.40 19.54 -26.44
C ALA A 128 -14.09 20.75 -25.53
N ASN A 129 -15.12 21.43 -25.00
CA ASN A 129 -14.98 22.59 -24.12
C ASN A 129 -15.20 22.26 -22.63
N SER A 130 -15.21 20.97 -22.26
CA SER A 130 -15.38 20.52 -20.88
C SER A 130 -14.09 19.92 -20.34
N PHE A 131 -13.83 20.14 -19.05
CA PHE A 131 -12.73 19.52 -18.32
C PHE A 131 -13.20 19.04 -16.94
N CYS A 132 -12.60 17.96 -16.45
CA CYS A 132 -12.87 17.38 -15.13
C CYS A 132 -11.60 16.81 -14.50
N SER A 133 -11.49 16.90 -13.19
CA SER A 133 -10.35 16.38 -12.45
C SER A 133 -10.50 14.89 -12.13
N PHE A 134 -9.37 14.18 -12.06
CA PHE A 134 -9.29 12.81 -11.54
C PHE A 134 -8.00 12.65 -10.72
N SER A 135 -8.01 11.75 -9.73
CA SER A 135 -6.85 11.50 -8.87
C SER A 135 -6.29 10.11 -9.09
N ILE A 136 -4.96 10.00 -9.25
CA ILE A 136 -4.24 8.73 -9.40
C ILE A 136 -3.25 8.58 -8.26
N LYS A 137 -3.35 7.47 -7.53
CA LYS A 137 -2.33 7.05 -6.57
C LYS A 137 -1.29 6.22 -7.30
N THR A 138 -0.03 6.64 -7.19
CA THR A 138 1.12 5.93 -7.77
C THR A 138 1.92 5.23 -6.68
N SER A 139 2.43 4.03 -6.96
CA SER A 139 3.10 3.15 -6.00
C SER A 139 4.50 2.76 -6.47
N VAL A 140 5.42 2.39 -5.59
CA VAL A 140 6.75 1.87 -6.01
C VAL A 140 6.65 0.49 -6.69
N PRO A 141 7.62 0.06 -7.53
CA PRO A 141 7.76 -1.32 -8.00
C PRO A 141 7.66 -2.32 -6.84
N GLY A 142 6.80 -3.33 -6.99
CA GLY A 142 6.50 -4.27 -5.91
C GLY A 142 5.53 -3.75 -4.84
N GLY A 143 5.03 -2.51 -4.98
CA GLY A 143 3.92 -1.94 -4.23
C GLY A 143 2.58 -2.34 -4.83
N SER A 144 1.83 -3.21 -4.15
CA SER A 144 0.43 -3.47 -4.49
C SER A 144 -0.45 -2.43 -3.83
N GLY A 145 -0.88 -1.45 -4.64
CA GLY A 145 -2.04 -0.62 -4.33
C GLY A 145 -3.26 -1.50 -4.05
N GLY A 146 -3.96 -1.15 -2.97
CA GLY A 146 -4.93 -2.00 -2.29
C GLY A 146 -6.08 -2.50 -3.15
N GLY A 147 -6.37 -3.78 -2.99
CA GLY A 147 -7.60 -4.47 -3.35
C GLY A 147 -7.65 -5.68 -2.45
N GLY A 148 -8.69 -5.79 -1.63
CA GLY A 148 -8.78 -6.70 -0.48
C GLY A 148 -8.20 -8.08 -0.75
N GLY A 149 -7.12 -8.40 -0.05
CA GLY A 149 -6.70 -9.78 0.09
C GLY A 149 -7.80 -10.54 0.84
N ASN A 150 -8.19 -11.70 0.33
CA ASN A 150 -8.83 -12.71 1.16
C ASN A 150 -7.83 -13.08 2.27
N LEU A 151 -7.99 -12.46 3.44
CA LEU A 151 -7.24 -12.77 4.65
C LEU A 151 -7.63 -14.16 5.12
N LEU A 152 -6.87 -15.18 4.72
CA LEU A 152 -6.95 -16.49 5.39
C LEU A 152 -6.28 -16.48 6.78
N ASP A 153 -5.62 -15.38 7.19
CA ASP A 153 -5.24 -15.13 8.58
C ASP A 153 -5.19 -13.62 8.88
N SER A 154 -6.27 -13.06 9.41
CA SER A 154 -6.27 -11.68 9.87
C SER A 154 -5.48 -11.57 11.18
N THR A 155 -4.53 -10.63 11.25
CA THR A 155 -3.44 -10.68 12.24
C THR A 155 -3.02 -9.28 12.71
N PHE A 156 -2.63 -9.13 13.98
CA PHE A 156 -2.19 -7.84 14.51
C PHE A 156 -0.71 -7.52 14.27
N PHE A 157 0.04 -8.48 13.75
CA PHE A 157 1.42 -8.30 13.33
C PHE A 157 1.66 -9.12 12.05
N PRO A 158 1.42 -8.53 10.88
CA PRO A 158 1.66 -9.19 9.60
C PRO A 158 3.15 -9.51 9.44
N MET A 159 3.45 -10.74 9.01
CA MET A 159 4.82 -11.20 8.73
C MET A 159 4.96 -11.64 7.26
N THR A 160 4.00 -11.25 6.40
CA THR A 160 3.99 -11.62 4.98
C THR A 160 5.20 -11.01 4.28
N ALA A 161 5.97 -11.85 3.60
CA ALA A 161 7.12 -11.46 2.80
C ALA A 161 6.81 -10.26 1.87
N GLY A 162 7.74 -9.31 1.82
CA GLY A 162 7.62 -8.10 1.03
C GLY A 162 6.74 -7.02 1.65
N SER A 163 6.19 -7.22 2.86
CA SER A 163 5.59 -6.13 3.65
C SER A 163 6.68 -5.19 4.15
N PHE A 164 6.38 -3.90 4.31
CA PHE A 164 7.28 -2.94 4.93
C PHE A 164 6.54 -1.90 5.76
N TRP A 165 7.25 -1.33 6.73
CA TRP A 165 6.82 -0.21 7.56
C TRP A 165 7.93 0.82 7.58
N ALA A 166 7.59 2.09 7.43
CA ALA A 166 8.54 3.18 7.63
C ALA A 166 8.10 4.02 8.82
N TYR A 167 9.01 4.22 9.76
CA TYR A 167 8.80 4.97 10.99
C TYR A 167 9.66 6.22 11.00
N ASP A 168 9.13 7.29 11.60
CA ASP A 168 9.90 8.46 11.98
C ASP A 168 10.11 8.45 13.51
N PHE A 169 11.31 8.80 13.96
CA PHE A 169 11.61 8.94 15.39
C PHE A 169 11.56 10.40 15.84
N PHE A 170 10.74 10.65 16.86
CA PHE A 170 10.57 11.96 17.48
C PHE A 170 11.05 11.90 18.92
N PHE A 171 12.15 12.57 19.20
CA PHE A 171 12.56 12.89 20.57
C PHE A 171 11.94 14.21 20.94
N ASN A 172 10.88 14.15 21.74
CA ASN A 172 10.19 15.34 22.21
C ASN A 172 10.83 15.78 23.53
N THR A 173 11.85 16.61 23.39
CA THR A 173 12.36 17.49 24.45
C THR A 173 11.99 18.92 24.05
N ASN A 174 12.09 19.90 24.95
CA ASN A 174 11.64 21.31 24.76
C ASN A 174 12.27 22.10 23.57
N SER A 175 12.84 21.45 22.55
CA SER A 175 13.33 22.02 21.28
C SER A 175 13.22 20.96 20.16
N THR A 176 12.32 21.19 19.19
CA THR A 176 11.97 20.30 18.04
C THR A 176 13.12 19.63 17.27
N ARG A 177 12.94 18.37 16.83
CA ARG A 177 13.06 17.88 15.41
C ARG A 177 12.86 16.35 15.29
N THR A 178 12.32 15.89 14.16
CA THR A 178 12.44 14.51 13.67
C THR A 178 13.92 14.19 13.48
N ILE A 179 14.45 13.14 14.11
CA ILE A 179 15.89 12.85 14.12
C ILE A 179 16.26 11.86 13.01
N ASP A 180 15.39 10.89 12.73
CA ASP A 180 15.71 9.83 11.77
C ASP A 180 14.44 9.13 11.26
N SER A 181 14.60 8.36 10.18
CA SER A 181 13.56 7.50 9.61
C SER A 181 14.09 6.10 9.38
N LEU A 182 13.35 5.08 9.83
CA LEU A 182 13.69 3.67 9.68
C LEU A 182 12.70 2.98 8.76
N ILE A 183 13.18 2.18 7.81
CA ILE A 183 12.33 1.24 7.08
C ILE A 183 12.57 -0.15 7.64
N VAL A 184 11.49 -0.88 7.92
CA VAL A 184 11.51 -2.27 8.35
C VAL A 184 10.83 -3.11 7.29
N ASN A 185 11.49 -4.14 6.79
CA ASN A 185 10.97 -5.04 5.76
C ASN A 185 10.78 -6.44 6.35
N ALA A 186 9.64 -7.08 6.09
CA ALA A 186 9.45 -8.50 6.33
C ALA A 186 10.03 -9.29 5.14
N TYR A 187 11.04 -10.11 5.39
CA TYR A 187 11.63 -10.98 4.39
C TYR A 187 10.82 -12.27 4.24
N GLY A 188 10.96 -12.91 3.08
CA GLY A 188 10.41 -14.26 2.85
C GLY A 188 11.25 -15.37 3.48
N ASP A 189 12.36 -15.00 4.12
CA ASP A 189 13.29 -15.91 4.75
C ASP A 189 12.93 -16.15 6.21
N SER A 190 13.44 -17.27 6.74
CA SER A 190 13.20 -17.69 8.10
C SER A 190 14.47 -18.16 8.79
N ALA A 191 14.59 -17.87 10.08
CA ALA A 191 15.64 -18.39 10.95
C ALA A 191 15.10 -19.51 11.84
N ILE A 192 15.93 -20.52 12.12
CA ILE A 192 15.64 -21.54 13.14
C ILE A 192 16.54 -21.29 14.33
N ILE A 193 15.93 -20.93 15.46
CA ILE A 193 16.63 -20.61 16.70
C ILE A 193 16.09 -21.56 17.77
N ASN A 194 16.98 -22.36 18.37
CA ASN A 194 16.61 -23.37 19.38
C ASN A 194 15.43 -24.28 18.92
N GLY A 195 15.43 -24.68 17.64
CA GLY A 195 14.38 -25.52 17.06
C GLY A 195 13.06 -24.81 16.73
N THR A 196 12.98 -23.50 16.93
CA THR A 196 11.80 -22.69 16.64
C THR A 196 12.02 -21.81 15.40
N THR A 197 11.06 -21.80 14.49
CA THR A 197 11.12 -21.00 13.25
C THR A 197 10.59 -19.59 13.47
N TYR A 198 11.34 -18.60 12.99
CA TYR A 198 11.01 -17.18 13.02
C TYR A 198 11.06 -16.60 11.62
N ASN A 199 10.16 -15.66 11.33
CA ASN A 199 10.25 -14.80 10.16
C ASN A 199 11.31 -13.72 10.43
N ILE A 200 12.11 -13.42 9.43
CA ILE A 200 13.17 -12.41 9.50
C ILE A 200 12.62 -11.08 9.01
N PHE A 201 12.88 -10.03 9.77
CA PHE A 201 12.67 -8.65 9.37
C PHE A 201 14.04 -7.97 9.34
N GLU A 202 14.27 -7.06 8.40
CA GLU A 202 15.49 -6.25 8.37
C GLU A 202 15.13 -4.78 8.35
N THR A 203 15.93 -3.99 9.04
CA THR A 203 15.83 -2.55 9.06
C THR A 203 16.75 -1.91 8.01
N SER A 204 16.47 -0.66 7.60
CA SER A 204 17.24 0.04 6.57
C SER A 204 18.70 0.32 6.94
N ASP A 205 19.04 0.22 8.21
CA ASP A 205 20.39 0.27 8.78
C ASP A 205 21.05 -1.11 8.93
N GLY A 206 20.39 -2.18 8.48
CA GLY A 206 20.95 -3.53 8.35
C GLY A 206 20.82 -4.43 9.58
N PHE A 207 19.98 -4.08 10.56
CA PHE A 207 19.71 -4.96 11.70
C PHE A 207 18.59 -5.95 11.40
N GLU A 208 18.80 -7.22 11.78
CA GLU A 208 17.80 -8.28 11.68
C GLU A 208 16.98 -8.40 12.96
N TYR A 209 15.69 -8.70 12.79
CA TYR A 209 14.72 -8.93 13.85
C TYR A 209 13.94 -10.21 13.56
N TYR A 210 13.63 -10.98 14.60
CA TYR A 210 13.07 -12.32 14.47
C TYR A 210 11.72 -12.40 15.16
N PHE A 211 10.66 -12.62 14.37
CA PHE A 211 9.29 -12.65 14.89
C PHE A 211 8.53 -13.93 14.49
N ARG A 212 7.64 -14.37 15.36
CA ARG A 212 6.74 -15.49 15.06
C ARG A 212 5.37 -15.31 15.73
N LYS A 213 4.37 -16.00 15.18
CA LYS A 213 3.02 -16.11 15.75
C LYS A 213 2.72 -17.58 16.04
N ASP A 214 2.16 -17.89 17.20
CA ASP A 214 1.66 -19.23 17.49
C ASP A 214 0.20 -19.41 17.03
N LYS A 215 -0.30 -20.65 17.07
CA LYS A 215 -1.69 -20.97 16.72
C LYS A 215 -2.72 -20.48 17.75
N LYS A 216 -2.28 -19.92 18.88
CA LYS A 216 -3.11 -19.44 19.98
C LYS A 216 -3.27 -17.91 19.97
N GLY A 217 -2.72 -17.23 18.96
CA GLY A 217 -2.81 -15.77 18.84
C GLY A 217 -1.80 -15.02 19.69
N ASN A 218 -0.68 -15.66 20.06
CA ASN A 218 0.45 -15.01 20.72
C ASN A 218 1.55 -14.68 19.70
N TYR A 219 2.12 -13.50 19.84
CA TYR A 219 3.18 -12.99 18.98
C TYR A 219 4.47 -12.87 19.79
N TYR A 220 5.55 -13.41 19.26
CA TYR A 220 6.83 -13.53 19.93
C TYR A 220 7.95 -12.87 19.14
N ALA A 221 8.90 -12.30 19.85
CA ALA A 221 10.17 -11.83 19.34
C ALA A 221 11.30 -12.65 19.97
N TYR A 222 12.36 -12.91 19.22
CA TYR A 222 13.65 -13.35 19.76
C TYR A 222 14.62 -12.18 19.67
N SER A 223 14.80 -11.46 20.78
CA SER A 223 15.51 -10.19 20.81
C SER A 223 15.89 -9.78 22.24
N THR A 224 16.38 -8.57 22.39
CA THR A 224 16.43 -7.83 23.65
C THR A 224 15.01 -7.42 24.07
N VAL A 225 14.79 -7.24 25.39
CA VAL A 225 13.46 -6.94 25.95
C VAL A 225 13.05 -5.47 25.86
N ASP A 226 13.94 -4.60 25.36
CA ASP A 226 13.69 -3.18 25.15
C ASP A 226 12.65 -2.94 24.05
N PHE A 227 12.35 -1.69 23.72
CA PHE A 227 11.32 -1.36 22.74
C PHE A 227 11.81 -1.67 21.32
N ASP A 228 10.92 -2.18 20.48
CA ASP A 228 11.25 -2.55 19.09
C ASP A 228 11.94 -1.36 18.37
N TYR A 229 13.07 -1.63 17.71
CA TYR A 229 13.91 -0.65 17.00
C TYR A 229 14.63 0.40 17.87
N ILE A 230 14.58 0.28 19.20
CA ILE A 230 15.27 1.17 20.14
C ILE A 230 16.22 0.35 21.00
N THR A 231 17.48 0.74 21.05
CA THR A 231 18.50 0.12 21.90
C THR A 231 18.72 0.96 23.16
N ILE A 232 18.50 0.36 24.33
CA ILE A 232 18.76 1.04 25.62
C ILE A 232 19.84 0.35 26.47
N PHE A 233 20.28 -0.84 26.06
CA PHE A 233 21.32 -1.59 26.75
C PHE A 233 22.67 -1.36 26.08
N ASP A 234 23.69 -1.01 26.86
CA ASP A 234 25.06 -0.85 26.35
C ASP A 234 25.68 -2.16 25.89
N SER A 235 25.24 -3.28 26.49
CA SER A 235 25.70 -4.62 26.15
C SER A 235 24.68 -5.66 26.60
N VAL A 236 24.60 -6.77 25.87
CA VAL A 236 23.76 -7.93 26.22
C VAL A 236 24.56 -9.19 26.03
N LYS A 237 24.33 -10.21 26.87
CA LYS A 237 25.02 -11.50 26.71
C LYS A 237 24.31 -12.41 25.70
N ASP A 238 22.99 -12.46 25.81
CA ASP A 238 22.14 -13.34 25.05
C ASP A 238 20.82 -12.64 24.72
N PHE A 239 20.11 -13.15 23.71
CA PHE A 239 18.73 -12.79 23.42
C PHE A 239 17.76 -13.76 24.07
N VAL A 240 16.52 -13.32 24.25
CA VAL A 240 15.45 -14.14 24.81
C VAL A 240 14.25 -14.15 23.89
N GLU A 241 13.54 -15.28 23.88
CA GLU A 241 12.20 -15.31 23.30
C GLU A 241 11.21 -14.73 24.32
N TYR A 242 10.41 -13.75 23.88
CA TYR A 242 9.34 -13.21 24.71
C TYR A 242 8.10 -12.91 23.89
N ARG A 243 6.94 -13.05 24.52
CA ARG A 243 5.65 -12.63 23.94
C ARG A 243 5.53 -11.13 24.05
N PHE A 244 5.37 -10.42 22.94
CA PHE A 244 5.19 -8.96 22.94
C PHE A 244 3.74 -8.54 22.73
N LEU A 245 2.90 -9.42 22.18
CA LEU A 245 1.49 -9.17 21.90
C LEU A 245 0.67 -10.46 22.00
N THR A 246 -0.61 -10.32 22.33
CA THR A 246 -1.60 -11.40 22.25
C THR A 246 -2.94 -10.84 21.78
N ASP A 247 -3.53 -11.48 20.77
CA ASP A 247 -4.83 -11.09 20.23
C ASP A 247 -6.01 -11.78 20.93
N THR A 248 -5.78 -12.54 22.00
CA THR A 248 -6.84 -13.23 22.77
C THR A 248 -7.03 -12.72 24.20
N ALA A 249 -6.00 -12.10 24.80
CA ALA A 249 -6.09 -11.64 26.18
C ALA A 249 -7.02 -10.44 26.36
N LYS A 250 -7.62 -10.30 27.55
CA LYS A 250 -8.51 -9.18 27.90
C LYS A 250 -7.72 -7.93 28.34
N VAL A 251 -8.37 -6.77 28.33
CA VAL A 251 -7.84 -5.55 28.94
C VAL A 251 -7.48 -5.81 30.42
N GLY A 252 -6.35 -5.29 30.86
CA GLY A 252 -5.78 -5.50 32.20
C GLY A 252 -4.98 -6.80 32.37
N TYR A 253 -4.94 -7.67 31.35
CA TYR A 253 -4.10 -8.86 31.41
C TYR A 253 -2.62 -8.48 31.30
N THR A 254 -1.81 -9.02 32.22
CA THR A 254 -0.38 -8.74 32.36
C THR A 254 0.44 -10.03 32.25
N TRP A 255 1.62 -9.94 31.63
CA TRP A 255 2.61 -11.03 31.59
C TRP A 255 4.04 -10.48 31.54
N GLU A 256 5.02 -11.33 31.84
CA GLU A 256 6.43 -10.97 31.85
C GLU A 256 7.23 -11.72 30.78
N SER A 257 8.33 -11.12 30.31
CA SER A 257 9.39 -11.82 29.58
C SER A 257 10.27 -12.63 30.55
N PRO A 258 11.07 -13.60 30.02
CA PRO A 258 12.26 -14.06 30.72
C PRO A 258 13.19 -12.89 31.07
N ALA A 259 13.98 -13.07 32.13
CA ALA A 259 15.05 -12.14 32.47
C ALA A 259 16.30 -12.43 31.64
N MET A 260 16.98 -11.39 31.18
CA MET A 260 18.20 -11.48 30.39
C MET A 260 19.34 -10.67 31.02
N ASP A 261 20.57 -11.12 30.81
CA ASP A 261 21.78 -10.47 31.30
C ASP A 261 22.15 -9.28 30.40
N VAL A 262 22.10 -8.07 30.97
CA VAL A 262 22.35 -6.81 30.25
C VAL A 262 23.24 -5.89 31.07
N LYS A 263 23.84 -4.93 30.38
CA LYS A 263 24.55 -3.80 30.98
C LYS A 263 23.77 -2.50 30.70
N ILE A 264 23.57 -1.71 31.73
CA ILE A 264 23.08 -0.33 31.63
C ILE A 264 24.11 0.55 32.34
N ASP A 265 24.63 1.54 31.62
CA ASP A 265 25.75 2.38 32.01
C ASP A 265 26.96 1.54 32.48
N ALA A 266 27.32 1.65 33.75
CA ALA A 266 28.41 0.90 34.36
C ALA A 266 27.99 -0.47 34.90
N ASP A 267 26.69 -0.70 35.10
CA ASP A 267 26.18 -1.80 35.93
C ASP A 267 25.70 -2.97 35.08
N TRP A 268 26.27 -4.14 35.36
CA TRP A 268 25.71 -5.40 34.90
C TRP A 268 24.55 -5.84 35.79
N GLY A 269 23.51 -6.39 35.19
CA GLY A 269 22.35 -6.90 35.91
C GLY A 269 21.43 -7.75 35.05
N LYS A 270 20.22 -7.94 35.54
CA LYS A 270 19.15 -8.64 34.82
C LYS A 270 18.06 -7.65 34.43
N ALA A 271 17.68 -7.64 33.15
CA ALA A 271 16.51 -6.91 32.67
C ALA A 271 15.38 -7.87 32.30
N LYS A 272 14.13 -7.42 32.48
CA LYS A 272 12.93 -8.09 31.96
C LYS A 272 11.87 -7.06 31.60
N ALA A 273 10.93 -7.43 30.73
CA ALA A 273 9.79 -6.60 30.37
C ALA A 273 8.49 -7.13 30.99
N VAL A 274 7.64 -6.22 31.45
CA VAL A 274 6.26 -6.48 31.86
C VAL A 274 5.33 -5.86 30.81
N PHE A 275 4.41 -6.66 30.29
CA PHE A 275 3.46 -6.26 29.26
C PHE A 275 2.05 -6.25 29.82
N THR A 276 1.23 -5.26 29.47
CA THR A 276 -0.18 -5.19 29.89
C THR A 276 -1.07 -4.75 28.72
N ILE A 277 -2.19 -5.44 28.50
CA ILE A 277 -3.20 -4.99 27.53
C ILE A 277 -3.93 -3.77 28.11
N MET A 278 -3.69 -2.59 27.56
CA MET A 278 -4.32 -1.35 28.00
C MET A 278 -5.67 -1.12 27.31
N GLN A 279 -5.77 -1.52 26.05
CA GLN A 279 -6.96 -1.32 25.24
C GLN A 279 -7.06 -2.42 24.18
N ARG A 280 -8.30 -2.73 23.78
CA ARG A 280 -8.60 -3.61 22.65
C ARG A 280 -9.71 -3.04 21.79
N ASP A 281 -9.71 -3.48 20.53
CA ASP A 281 -10.70 -3.12 19.53
C ASP A 281 -10.92 -1.60 19.41
N GLY A 282 -9.86 -0.85 19.69
CA GLY A 282 -9.85 0.60 19.70
C GLY A 282 -9.72 1.22 18.31
N SER A 283 -9.69 2.54 18.29
CA SER A 283 -9.25 3.32 17.15
C SER A 283 -8.03 4.15 17.51
N TYR A 284 -7.13 4.35 16.55
CA TYR A 284 -5.91 5.12 16.74
C TYR A 284 -5.53 5.82 15.43
N VAL A 285 -5.01 7.05 15.52
CA VAL A 285 -4.57 7.81 14.34
C VAL A 285 -3.06 7.77 14.27
N ALA A 286 -2.53 7.25 13.16
CA ALA A 286 -1.11 7.24 12.82
C ALA A 286 -0.97 7.49 11.31
N ALA A 287 0.18 7.95 10.81
CA ALA A 287 0.39 8.23 9.38
C ALA A 287 -0.74 9.09 8.72
N ASN A 288 -1.35 10.01 9.47
CA ASN A 288 -2.54 10.79 9.04
C ASN A 288 -3.76 9.93 8.62
N GLN A 289 -3.86 8.70 9.12
CA GLN A 289 -4.94 7.75 8.85
C GLN A 289 -5.55 7.25 10.16
N LEU A 290 -6.88 7.08 10.17
CA LEU A 290 -7.58 6.40 11.26
C LEU A 290 -7.52 4.88 11.08
N PHE A 291 -6.96 4.19 12.07
CA PHE A 291 -6.98 2.73 12.17
C PHE A 291 -8.06 2.29 13.15
N SER A 292 -8.70 1.17 12.84
CA SER A 292 -9.70 0.51 13.70
C SER A 292 -9.17 -0.84 14.15
N LYS A 293 -9.80 -1.43 15.17
CA LYS A 293 -9.36 -2.69 15.78
C LYS A 293 -7.89 -2.60 16.21
N VAL A 294 -7.61 -1.65 17.10
CA VAL A 294 -6.27 -1.41 17.66
C VAL A 294 -6.17 -2.05 19.05
N ILE A 295 -5.05 -2.72 19.31
CA ILE A 295 -4.63 -3.17 20.64
C ILE A 295 -3.51 -2.25 21.10
N THR A 296 -3.67 -1.67 22.29
CA THR A 296 -2.60 -0.93 22.96
C THR A 296 -1.99 -1.82 24.02
N VAL A 297 -0.67 -2.01 23.95
CA VAL A 297 0.11 -2.80 24.90
C VAL A 297 1.07 -1.86 25.62
N LYS A 298 0.94 -1.76 26.94
CA LYS A 298 1.95 -1.11 27.78
C LYS A 298 3.11 -2.08 27.97
N ARG A 299 4.34 -1.61 27.78
CA ARG A 299 5.59 -2.33 28.07
C ARG A 299 6.33 -1.55 29.16
N THR A 300 6.79 -2.22 30.20
CA THR A 300 7.60 -1.66 31.29
C THR A 300 8.89 -2.47 31.41
N ILE A 301 10.04 -1.82 31.23
CA ILE A 301 11.35 -2.44 31.37
C ILE A 301 11.80 -2.31 32.83
N LEU A 302 12.11 -3.44 33.44
CA LEU A 302 12.62 -3.53 34.79
C LEU A 302 14.08 -3.99 34.76
N PHE A 303 14.92 -3.41 35.60
CA PHE A 303 16.33 -3.80 35.76
C PHE A 303 16.67 -4.04 37.22
N LYS A 304 17.49 -5.07 37.44
CA LYS A 304 18.07 -5.42 38.73
C LYS A 304 19.60 -5.52 38.59
N PRO A 305 20.38 -4.61 39.19
CA PRO A 305 21.84 -4.67 39.13
C PRO A 305 22.36 -5.89 39.91
N ASN A 306 23.49 -6.43 39.47
CA ASN A 306 24.18 -7.51 40.18
C ASN A 306 24.79 -7.00 41.50
N THR A 307 25.23 -5.75 41.51
CA THR A 307 25.87 -5.09 42.65
C THR A 307 25.28 -3.70 42.86
N PRO A 308 24.86 -3.34 44.09
CA PRO A 308 24.69 -4.24 45.23
C PRO A 308 23.51 -5.19 45.01
N SER A 309 23.66 -6.46 45.41
CA SER A 309 22.64 -7.51 45.22
C SER A 309 21.36 -7.29 46.05
N THR A 310 21.37 -6.30 46.94
CA THR A 310 20.22 -5.89 47.76
C THR A 310 19.19 -5.06 46.99
N ILE A 311 19.59 -4.45 45.87
CA ILE A 311 18.65 -3.71 45.02
C ILE A 311 17.82 -4.75 44.24
N ASP A 312 16.50 -4.62 44.33
CA ASP A 312 15.59 -5.42 43.52
C ASP A 312 15.20 -4.68 42.22
N TYR A 313 14.41 -5.33 41.39
CA TYR A 313 13.95 -4.76 40.13
C TYR A 313 13.32 -3.37 40.31
N PHE A 314 13.87 -2.38 39.60
CA PHE A 314 13.29 -1.05 39.46
C PHE A 314 12.96 -0.76 38.01
N LYS A 315 12.01 0.16 37.79
CA LYS A 315 11.59 0.57 36.45
C LYS A 315 12.67 1.44 35.81
N VAL A 316 13.13 1.01 34.63
CA VAL A 316 14.04 1.77 33.77
C VAL A 316 13.25 2.64 32.82
N LEU A 317 12.26 2.04 32.14
CA LEU A 317 11.54 2.67 31.05
C LEU A 317 10.14 2.12 30.94
N GLU A 318 9.19 2.91 30.48
CA GLU A 318 7.86 2.42 30.13
C GLU A 318 7.30 3.15 28.91
N GLY A 319 6.30 2.55 28.29
CA GLY A 319 5.70 3.10 27.09
C GLY A 319 4.58 2.23 26.55
N ASN A 320 3.88 2.74 25.55
CA ASN A 320 2.78 2.06 24.90
C ASN A 320 3.12 1.77 23.45
N SER A 321 2.88 0.53 23.00
CA SER A 321 2.88 0.15 21.59
C SER A 321 1.44 -0.01 21.09
N TYR A 322 1.17 0.46 19.88
CA TYR A 322 -0.16 0.42 19.26
C TYR A 322 -0.13 -0.51 18.05
N TYR A 323 -0.89 -1.60 18.10
CA TYR A 323 -0.94 -2.59 17.01
C TYR A 323 -2.31 -2.59 16.37
N ALA A 324 -2.39 -2.36 15.06
CA ALA A 324 -3.63 -2.41 14.31
C ALA A 324 -3.76 -3.72 13.54
N LYS A 325 -4.96 -4.29 13.57
CA LYS A 325 -5.29 -5.52 12.85
C LYS A 325 -5.07 -5.33 11.34
N ASP A 326 -4.29 -6.22 10.76
CA ASP A 326 -3.84 -6.27 9.37
C ASP A 326 -2.83 -5.17 8.97
N TYR A 327 -2.37 -4.38 9.94
CA TYR A 327 -1.43 -3.28 9.72
C TYR A 327 -0.16 -3.38 10.55
N GLY A 328 -0.13 -4.15 11.63
CA GLY A 328 1.09 -4.30 12.44
C GLY A 328 1.26 -3.19 13.47
N LEU A 329 2.51 -2.94 13.84
CA LEU A 329 2.89 -1.86 14.73
C LEU A 329 2.63 -0.51 14.05
N LEU A 330 1.86 0.36 14.71
CA LEU A 330 1.64 1.74 14.29
C LEU A 330 2.66 2.64 14.97
N ASP A 331 2.53 2.80 16.28
CA ASP A 331 3.36 3.72 17.04
C ASP A 331 3.90 3.06 18.31
N GLN A 332 4.98 3.62 18.82
CA GLN A 332 5.47 3.42 20.17
C GLN A 332 5.63 4.79 20.83
N ASP A 333 5.09 4.95 22.03
CA ASP A 333 5.23 6.17 22.84
C ASP A 333 5.94 5.82 24.14
N ILE A 334 7.23 6.13 24.21
CA ILE A 334 8.18 5.70 25.23
C ILE A 334 8.48 6.90 26.14
N ILE A 335 8.20 6.74 27.43
CA ILE A 335 8.22 7.82 28.41
C ILE A 335 9.50 7.73 29.23
N PHE A 336 10.35 8.78 29.17
CA PHE A 336 11.54 8.90 30.02
C PHE A 336 11.25 9.73 31.27
N SER A 337 10.46 10.80 31.13
CA SER A 337 10.10 11.71 32.21
C SER A 337 8.69 12.27 31.99
N ALA A 338 8.21 13.13 32.90
CA ALA A 338 6.92 13.80 32.73
C ALA A 338 6.87 14.74 31.51
N SER A 339 8.03 15.20 31.03
CA SER A 339 8.14 16.13 29.90
C SER A 339 8.83 15.54 28.67
N ASP A 340 9.52 14.41 28.81
CA ASP A 340 10.37 13.85 27.76
C ASP A 340 9.89 12.46 27.33
N ASN A 341 9.63 12.32 26.04
CA ASN A 341 9.27 11.05 25.42
C ASN A 341 9.93 10.86 24.05
N LEU A 342 10.15 9.59 23.70
CA LEU A 342 10.49 9.16 22.35
C LEU A 342 9.27 8.52 21.71
N LYS A 343 8.90 9.03 20.54
CA LYS A 343 7.89 8.39 19.69
C LYS A 343 8.53 7.77 18.47
N THR A 344 8.24 6.50 18.27
CA THR A 344 8.39 5.83 16.97
C THR A 344 7.01 5.91 16.30
N THR A 345 6.87 6.64 15.20
CA THR A 345 5.56 6.89 14.59
C THR A 345 5.50 6.38 13.16
N LEU A 346 4.45 5.62 12.82
CA LEU A 346 4.26 5.14 11.46
C LEU A 346 4.06 6.30 10.49
N LYS A 347 4.85 6.29 9.42
CA LYS A 347 4.80 7.28 8.35
C LYS A 347 4.12 6.72 7.09
N ARG A 348 4.49 5.49 6.72
CA ARG A 348 3.98 4.78 5.55
C ARG A 348 4.21 3.28 5.71
N PHE A 349 3.42 2.47 5.04
CA PHE A 349 3.53 1.02 5.11
C PHE A 349 3.02 0.37 3.82
N LYS A 350 3.34 -0.90 3.66
CA LYS A 350 2.70 -1.84 2.73
C LYS A 350 2.61 -3.18 3.45
N VAL A 351 1.42 -3.73 3.57
CA VAL A 351 1.21 -5.10 4.05
C VAL A 351 0.68 -5.92 2.89
N ASN A 352 1.32 -7.06 2.62
CA ASN A 352 0.98 -7.96 1.51
C ASN A 352 -0.04 -9.03 1.92
#